data_AF-A0A7S3N0E8-F1
#
_entry.id   AF-A0A7S3N0E8-F1
#
_cell.length_a   1.000
_cell.length_b   1.000
_cell.length_c   1.000
_cell.angle_alpha   90.00
_cell.angle_beta   90.00
_cell.angle_gamma   90.00
#
_symmetry.space_group_name_H-M   'P 1'
#
loop_
_entity.id
_entity.type
_entity.pdbx_description
1 polymer ?
#
loop_
_entity_poly.entity_id
_entity_poly.type
_entity_poly.pdbx_seq_one_letter_code
_entity_poly.pdbx_strand_id
1 'polypeptide(L)'
;MLALESLMEAISEKEACDVRKSSTIKSLNSDRELTQKLSTGKFTMKAMFKSKSSKARQQQAILERIAQREKDIVNWDVVKKYLIIYLAEVAIPEFRQRKVNKYVMAMQNFSMEELENAKKHQMCWGDFFQLTQQYLPK
;
A
#
# COMPACT_ATOMS: atom_id res chain seq x y z
N MET A 1 14.30 7.30 -0.84
CA MET A 1 12.96 7.64 -1.36
C MET A 1 11.95 6.50 -1.21
N LEU A 2 12.38 5.24 -1.19
CA LEU A 2 11.57 4.01 -1.07
C LEU A 2 10.37 4.01 -0.10
N ALA A 3 10.44 4.68 1.06
CA ALA A 3 9.38 4.59 2.07
C ALA A 3 8.09 5.34 1.73
N LEU A 4 8.13 6.37 0.87
CA LEU A 4 6.92 7.12 0.49
C LEU A 4 6.17 6.39 -0.63
N GLU A 5 6.90 5.87 -1.61
CA GLU A 5 6.33 5.10 -2.73
C GLU A 5 5.59 3.86 -2.23
N SER A 6 6.17 3.10 -1.30
CA SER A 6 5.50 1.94 -0.71
C SER A 6 4.22 2.31 0.07
N LEU A 7 4.20 3.48 0.73
CA LEU A 7 2.98 3.95 1.42
C LEU A 7 1.90 4.36 0.41
N MET A 8 2.29 5.01 -0.69
CA MET A 8 1.36 5.37 -1.78
C MET A 8 0.80 4.13 -2.48
N GLU A 9 1.62 3.12 -2.73
CA GLU A 9 1.19 1.84 -3.29
C GLU A 9 0.19 1.13 -2.37
N ALA A 10 0.44 1.12 -1.06
CA ALA A 10 -0.48 0.54 -0.07
C ALA A 10 -1.84 1.28 -0.02
N ILE A 11 -1.84 2.62 -0.14
CA ILE A 11 -3.08 3.41 -0.26
C ILE A 11 -3.83 3.05 -1.55
N SER A 12 -3.12 2.92 -2.67
CA SER A 12 -3.70 2.55 -3.95
C SER A 12 -4.33 1.16 -3.91
N GLU A 13 -3.68 0.17 -3.29
CA GLU A 13 -4.24 -1.18 -3.12
C GLU A 13 -5.49 -1.19 -2.23
N LYS A 14 -5.55 -0.33 -1.20
CA LYS A 14 -6.76 -0.14 -0.40
C LYS A 14 -7.92 0.43 -1.23
N GLU A 15 -7.64 1.29 -2.21
CA GLU A 15 -8.66 1.80 -3.15
C GLU A 15 -9.05 0.75 -4.20
N ALA A 16 -8.10 -0.06 -4.65
CA ALA A 16 -8.35 -1.16 -5.59
C ALA A 16 -9.37 -2.20 -5.04
N CYS A 17 -9.50 -2.31 -3.72
CA CYS A 17 -10.54 -3.14 -3.09
C CYS A 17 -11.96 -2.76 -3.54
N ASP A 18 -12.27 -1.47 -3.72
CA ASP A 18 -13.59 -1.02 -4.18
C ASP A 18 -13.84 -1.41 -5.64
N VAL A 19 -12.80 -1.29 -6.47
CA VAL A 19 -12.85 -1.69 -7.88
C VAL A 19 -13.08 -3.19 -7.99
N ARG A 20 -12.34 -4.00 -7.22
CA ARG A 20 -12.47 -5.46 -7.18
C ARG A 20 -13.87 -5.86 -6.69
N LYS A 21 -14.37 -5.24 -5.61
CA LYS A 21 -15.75 -5.47 -5.12
C LYS A 21 -16.80 -5.16 -6.19
N SER A 22 -16.70 -4.01 -6.85
CA SER A 22 -17.62 -3.61 -7.93
C SER A 22 -17.61 -4.61 -9.09
N SER A 23 -16.44 -5.10 -9.49
CA SER A 23 -16.29 -6.15 -10.50
C SER A 23 -16.95 -7.47 -10.07
N THR A 24 -16.78 -7.88 -8.81
CA THR A 24 -17.43 -9.08 -8.24
C THR A 24 -18.95 -8.94 -8.24
N ILE A 25 -19.49 -7.76 -7.89
CA ILE A 25 -20.95 -7.49 -7.93
C ILE A 25 -21.49 -7.61 -9.36
N LYS A 26 -20.82 -7.00 -10.34
CA LYS A 26 -21.21 -7.12 -11.76
C LYS A 26 -21.24 -8.58 -12.21
N SER A 27 -20.22 -9.35 -11.82
CA SER A 27 -20.13 -10.77 -12.13
C SER A 27 -21.24 -11.58 -11.44
N LEU A 28 -21.53 -11.31 -10.16
CA LEU A 28 -22.62 -11.93 -9.42
C LEU A 28 -23.98 -11.71 -10.12
N ASN A 29 -24.26 -10.48 -10.56
CA ASN A 29 -25.49 -10.17 -11.28
C ASN A 29 -25.60 -10.95 -12.60
N SER A 30 -24.50 -11.06 -13.35
CA SER A 30 -24.43 -11.86 -14.57
C SER A 30 -24.71 -13.35 -14.32
N ASP A 31 -24.16 -13.93 -13.25
CA ASP A 31 -24.40 -15.33 -12.87
C ASP A 31 -25.85 -15.56 -12.43
N ARG A 32 -26.45 -14.60 -11.70
CA ARG A 32 -27.87 -14.63 -11.32
C ARG A 32 -28.78 -14.58 -12.54
N GLU A 33 -28.51 -13.68 -13.48
CA GLU A 33 -29.24 -13.63 -14.75
C GLU A 33 -29.11 -14.92 -15.56
N LEU A 34 -27.90 -15.49 -15.64
CA LEU A 34 -27.67 -16.74 -16.36
C LEU A 34 -28.43 -17.90 -15.71
N THR A 35 -28.47 -17.94 -14.38
CA THR A 35 -29.23 -18.94 -13.62
C THR A 35 -30.72 -18.81 -13.89
N GLN A 36 -31.26 -17.59 -13.93
CA GLN A 36 -32.66 -17.33 -14.25
C GLN A 36 -33.01 -17.68 -15.71
N LYS A 37 -32.11 -17.40 -16.67
CA LYS A 37 -32.27 -17.78 -18.09
C LYS A 37 -32.29 -19.31 -18.24
N LEU A 38 -31.42 -20.02 -17.51
CA LEU A 38 -31.40 -21.48 -17.50
C LEU A 38 -32.64 -22.08 -16.83
N SER A 39 -33.13 -21.51 -15.73
CA SER A 39 -34.30 -22.02 -15.01
C SER A 39 -35.61 -21.80 -15.78
N THR A 40 -35.71 -20.70 -16.53
CA THR A 40 -36.88 -20.38 -17.36
C THR A 40 -36.86 -21.07 -18.73
N GLY A 41 -35.84 -21.87 -19.02
CA GLY A 41 -35.70 -22.55 -20.31
C GLY A 41 -35.44 -21.61 -21.50
N LYS A 42 -35.18 -20.31 -21.26
CA LYS A 42 -34.81 -19.36 -22.30
C LYS A 42 -33.48 -19.81 -22.92
N PHE A 43 -33.55 -20.27 -24.17
CA PHE A 43 -32.44 -20.84 -24.91
C PHE A 43 -31.24 -19.88 -24.96
N THR A 44 -30.20 -20.17 -24.18
CA THR A 44 -28.85 -19.74 -24.54
C THR A 44 -28.39 -20.67 -25.65
N MET A 45 -27.94 -20.14 -26.81
CA MET A 45 -27.56 -20.97 -27.98
C MET A 45 -26.54 -22.08 -27.63
N LYS A 46 -25.71 -21.88 -26.60
CA LYS A 46 -24.80 -22.89 -26.05
C LYS A 46 -25.46 -24.05 -25.27
N ALA A 47 -26.66 -23.86 -24.74
CA ALA A 47 -27.37 -24.87 -23.95
C ALA A 47 -28.30 -25.76 -24.81
N MET A 48 -28.57 -25.38 -26.06
CA MET A 48 -29.47 -26.13 -26.94
C MET A 48 -28.90 -27.53 -27.30
N PHE A 49 -27.56 -27.67 -27.35
CA PHE A 49 -26.87 -28.92 -27.67
C PHE A 49 -26.46 -29.77 -26.45
N LYS A 50 -26.76 -29.33 -25.22
CA LYS A 50 -26.34 -30.03 -23.99
C LYS A 50 -27.41 -30.98 -23.46
N SER A 51 -27.00 -32.16 -23.03
CA SER A 51 -27.86 -33.14 -22.36
C SER A 51 -28.49 -32.58 -21.07
N LYS A 52 -29.63 -33.13 -20.64
CA LYS A 52 -30.29 -32.73 -19.39
C LYS A 52 -29.36 -32.80 -18.17
N SER A 53 -28.51 -33.83 -18.09
CA SER A 53 -27.50 -33.97 -17.02
C SER A 53 -26.43 -32.88 -17.07
N SER A 54 -25.97 -32.49 -18.27
CA SER A 54 -25.00 -31.41 -18.45
C SER A 54 -25.56 -30.05 -18.05
N LYS A 55 -26.85 -29.80 -18.30
CA LYS A 55 -27.55 -28.58 -17.86
C LYS A 55 -27.66 -28.50 -16.34
N ALA A 56 -28.03 -29.59 -15.68
CA ALA A 56 -28.12 -29.64 -14.21
C ALA A 56 -26.75 -29.39 -13.55
N ARG A 57 -25.69 -30.03 -14.06
CA ARG A 57 -24.32 -29.81 -13.56
C ARG A 57 -23.84 -28.37 -13.77
N GLN A 58 -24.18 -27.77 -14.92
CA GLN A 58 -23.86 -26.36 -15.19
C GLN A 58 -24.61 -25.42 -14.25
N GLN A 59 -25.88 -25.68 -13.96
CA GLN A 59 -26.67 -24.90 -13.03
C GLN A 59 -26.11 -24.97 -11.62
N GLN A 60 -25.76 -26.16 -11.15
CA GLN A 60 -25.12 -26.36 -9.84
C GLN A 60 -23.80 -25.56 -9.73
N ALA A 61 -22.95 -25.63 -10.77
CA ALA A 61 -21.69 -24.87 -10.80
C ALA A 61 -21.88 -23.34 -10.85
N ILE A 62 -23.02 -22.84 -11.34
CA ILE A 62 -23.34 -21.40 -11.26
C ILE A 62 -23.79 -21.05 -9.85
N LEU A 63 -24.64 -21.87 -9.21
CA LEU A 63 -25.09 -21.64 -7.83
C LEU A 63 -23.92 -21.62 -6.83
N GLU A 64 -22.95 -22.51 -6.98
CA GLU A 64 -21.73 -22.52 -6.16
C GLU A 64 -20.91 -21.23 -6.36
N ARG A 65 -20.79 -20.74 -7.60
CA ARG A 65 -20.10 -19.47 -7.89
C ARG A 65 -20.84 -18.26 -7.33
N ILE A 66 -22.16 -18.26 -7.35
CA ILE A 66 -22.99 -17.21 -6.72
C ILE A 66 -22.69 -17.16 -5.23
N ALA A 67 -22.79 -18.30 -4.53
CA ALA A 67 -22.54 -18.38 -3.10
C ALA A 67 -21.11 -17.92 -2.73
N GLN A 68 -20.11 -18.32 -3.53
CA GLN A 68 -18.74 -17.88 -3.32
C GLN A 68 -18.59 -16.37 -3.53
N ARG A 69 -19.17 -15.80 -4.60
CA ARG A 69 -19.07 -14.36 -4.89
C ARG A 69 -19.76 -13.50 -3.84
N GLU A 70 -20.87 -13.96 -3.28
CA GLU A 70 -21.54 -13.28 -2.16
C GLU A 70 -20.62 -13.20 -0.95
N LYS A 71 -19.92 -14.29 -0.63
CA LYS A 71 -18.90 -14.30 0.43
C LYS A 71 -17.73 -13.36 0.11
N ASP A 72 -17.26 -13.37 -1.14
CA ASP A 72 -16.14 -12.52 -1.56
C ASP A 72 -16.47 -11.03 -1.44
N ILE A 73 -17.71 -10.62 -1.73
CA ILE A 73 -18.16 -9.22 -1.58
C ILE A 73 -18.02 -8.77 -0.12
N VAL A 74 -18.43 -9.61 0.83
CA VAL A 74 -18.28 -9.33 2.27
C VAL A 74 -16.80 -9.31 2.66
N ASN A 75 -16.02 -10.26 2.14
CA ASN A 75 -14.58 -10.31 2.42
C ASN A 75 -13.85 -9.05 1.93
N TRP A 76 -14.22 -8.48 0.79
CA TRP A 76 -13.64 -7.22 0.32
C TRP A 76 -13.86 -6.07 1.30
N ASP A 77 -15.04 -5.98 1.93
CA ASP A 77 -15.31 -4.96 2.96
C ASP A 77 -14.45 -5.17 4.21
N VAL A 78 -14.32 -6.42 4.64
CA VAL A 78 -13.50 -6.80 5.80
C VAL A 78 -12.02 -6.48 5.55
N VAL A 79 -11.48 -6.88 4.40
CA VAL A 79 -10.08 -6.60 4.01
C VAL A 79 -9.84 -5.09 3.96
N LYS A 80 -10.74 -4.34 3.31
CA LYS A 80 -10.63 -2.88 3.24
C LYS A 80 -10.61 -2.25 4.63
N LYS A 81 -11.45 -2.72 5.55
CA LYS A 81 -11.47 -2.24 6.95
C LYS A 81 -10.14 -2.48 7.65
N TYR A 82 -9.55 -3.68 7.52
CA TYR A 82 -8.23 -3.96 8.07
C TYR A 82 -7.15 -3.06 7.50
N LEU A 83 -7.13 -2.85 6.18
CA LEU A 83 -6.18 -1.96 5.52
C LEU A 83 -6.31 -0.52 6.02
N ILE A 84 -7.54 -0.01 6.19
CA ILE A 84 -7.78 1.34 6.72
C ILE A 84 -7.22 1.48 8.13
N ILE A 85 -7.52 0.54 9.02
CA ILE A 85 -7.06 0.56 10.42
C ILE A 85 -5.53 0.50 10.46
N TYR A 86 -4.92 -0.42 9.72
CA TYR A 86 -3.47 -0.58 9.70
C TYR A 86 -2.76 0.67 9.16
N LEU A 87 -3.27 1.25 8.07
CA LEU A 87 -2.70 2.48 7.50
C LEU A 87 -2.77 3.65 8.48
N ALA A 88 -3.92 3.83 9.13
CA ALA A 88 -4.17 4.96 10.04
C ALA A 88 -3.40 4.83 11.37
N GLU A 89 -3.41 3.64 11.97
CA GLU A 89 -2.90 3.43 13.33
C GLU A 89 -1.42 3.04 13.37
N VAL A 90 -0.90 2.42 12.30
CA VAL A 90 0.45 1.85 12.30
C VAL A 90 1.33 2.52 11.24
N ALA A 91 0.99 2.37 9.96
CA ALA A 91 1.91 2.72 8.88
C ALA A 91 2.18 4.23 8.77
N ILE A 92 1.15 5.08 8.82
CA ILE A 92 1.30 6.53 8.71
C ILE A 92 2.02 7.12 9.94
N PRO A 93 1.64 6.79 11.19
CA PRO A 93 2.35 7.27 12.38
C PRO A 93 3.82 6.86 12.37
N GLU A 94 4.11 5.60 12.04
CA GLU A 94 5.48 5.10 11.98
C GLU A 94 6.30 5.83 10.91
N PHE A 95 5.74 6.05 9.72
CA PHE A 95 6.41 6.81 8.68
C PHE A 95 6.75 8.24 9.13
N ARG A 96 5.82 8.92 9.80
CA ARG A 96 6.03 10.27 10.36
C ARG A 96 7.16 10.26 11.39
N GLN A 97 7.11 9.33 12.35
CA GLN A 97 8.14 9.23 13.37
C GLN A 97 9.52 8.98 12.77
N ARG A 98 9.63 8.05 11.82
CA ARG A 98 10.89 7.76 11.11
C ARG A 98 11.43 8.99 10.38
N LYS A 99 10.56 9.80 9.77
CA LYS A 99 10.96 11.05 9.09
C LYS A 99 11.51 12.09 10.06
N VAL A 100 10.82 12.31 11.18
CA VAL A 100 11.28 13.23 12.23
C VAL A 100 12.63 12.77 12.77
N ASN A 101 12.78 11.50 13.12
CA ASN A 101 14.03 10.96 13.64
C ASN A 101 15.20 11.14 12.67
N LYS A 102 14.98 10.90 11.37
CA LYS A 102 16.01 11.11 10.35
C LYS A 102 16.43 12.57 10.26
N TYR A 103 15.49 13.50 10.34
CA TYR A 103 15.80 14.93 10.34
C TYR A 103 16.60 15.34 11.58
N VAL A 104 16.16 14.90 12.77
CA VAL A 104 16.87 15.19 14.03
C VAL A 104 18.30 14.65 13.99
N MET A 105 18.49 13.39 13.56
CA MET A 105 19.82 12.80 13.42
C MET A 105 20.69 13.57 12.43
N ALA A 106 20.14 13.98 11.28
CA ALA A 106 20.88 14.76 10.30
C ALA A 106 21.32 16.12 10.86
N MET A 107 20.44 16.81 11.59
CA MET A 107 20.76 18.08 12.24
C MET A 107 21.83 17.91 13.32
N GLN A 108 21.72 16.87 14.14
CA GLN A 108 22.71 16.58 15.18
C GLN A 108 24.09 16.31 14.56
N ASN A 109 24.15 15.48 13.52
CA ASN A 109 25.40 15.18 12.83
C ASN A 109 26.00 16.44 12.21
N PHE A 110 25.19 17.25 11.52
CA PHE A 110 25.62 18.52 10.95
C PHE A 110 26.20 19.46 12.02
N SER A 111 25.50 19.65 13.15
CA SER A 111 26.00 20.50 14.23
C SER A 111 27.32 19.99 14.84
N MET A 112 27.50 18.68 14.94
CA MET A 112 28.75 18.08 15.41
C MET A 112 29.90 18.32 14.42
N GLU A 113 29.65 18.17 13.11
CA GLU A 113 30.63 18.46 12.07
C GLU A 113 31.05 19.94 12.09
N GLU A 114 30.10 20.85 12.24
CA GLU A 114 30.37 22.29 12.34
C GLU A 114 31.19 22.63 13.60
N LEU A 115 30.89 21.99 14.73
CA LEU A 115 31.67 22.17 15.96
C LEU A 115 33.12 21.70 15.77
N GLU A 116 33.32 20.55 15.13
CA GLU A 116 34.65 20.03 14.83
C GLU A 116 35.41 20.94 13.84
N ASN A 117 34.73 21.49 12.85
CA ASN A 117 35.32 22.49 11.96
C ASN A 117 35.73 23.77 12.72
N ALA A 118 34.89 24.27 13.61
CA ALA A 118 35.20 25.45 14.43
C ALA A 118 36.44 25.19 15.31
N LYS A 119 36.54 24.01 15.95
CA LYS A 119 37.73 23.61 16.71
C LYS A 119 38.98 23.59 15.84
N LYS A 120 38.91 23.01 14.64
CA LYS A 120 40.04 22.98 13.69
C LYS A 120 40.48 24.39 13.30
N HIS A 121 39.55 25.28 13.01
CA HIS A 121 39.87 26.68 12.73
C HIS A 121 40.53 27.36 13.93
N GLN A 122 40.00 27.17 15.14
CA GLN A 122 40.59 27.72 16.35
C GLN A 122 42.03 27.23 16.57
N MET A 123 42.28 25.94 16.40
CA MET A 123 43.62 25.37 16.51
C MET A 123 44.57 25.97 15.46
N CYS A 124 44.16 26.02 14.20
CA CYS A 124 44.95 26.59 13.11
C CYS A 124 45.32 28.05 13.37
N TRP A 125 44.37 28.89 13.82
CA TRP A 125 44.65 30.27 14.18
C TRP A 125 45.53 30.40 15.42
N GLY A 126 45.38 29.50 16.40
CA GLY A 126 46.25 29.43 17.57
C GLY A 126 47.71 29.12 17.18
N ASP A 127 47.92 28.13 16.33
CA ASP A 127 49.24 27.76 15.81
C ASP A 127 49.87 28.93 15.02
N PHE A 128 49.08 29.59 14.17
CA PHE A 128 49.52 30.77 13.44
C PHE A 128 49.94 31.92 14.37
N PHE A 129 49.15 32.20 15.41
CA PHE A 129 49.47 33.23 16.39
C PHE A 129 50.78 32.91 17.15
N GLN A 130 50.95 31.67 17.60
CA GLN A 130 52.19 31.25 18.26
C GLN A 130 53.40 31.39 17.35
N LEU A 131 53.26 31.01 16.08
CA LEU A 131 54.31 31.19 15.08
C LEU A 131 54.68 32.67 14.94
N THR A 132 53.70 33.54 14.75
CA THR A 132 53.96 34.99 14.57
C THR A 132 54.60 35.64 15.81
N GLN A 133 54.25 35.21 17.02
CA GLN A 133 54.93 35.67 18.25
C GLN A 133 56.41 35.30 18.30
N GLN A 134 56.81 34.16 17.74
CA GLN A 134 58.23 33.75 17.71
C GLN A 134 59.09 34.63 16.79
N TYR A 135 58.48 35.25 15.77
CA TYR A 135 59.18 36.05 14.76
C TYR A 135 58.96 37.57 14.93
N LEU A 136 58.20 38.01 15.93
CA LEU A 136 58.05 39.43 16.25
C LEU A 136 59.32 39.94 16.97
N PRO A 137 59.99 40.98 16.45
CA PRO A 137 61.15 41.58 17.13
C PRO A 137 60.70 42.18 18.47
N LYS A 138 61.46 41.91 19.53
CA LYS A 138 61.26 42.48 20.87
C LYS A 138 61.49 43.99 20.88
#